data_AF-A0A397S3Q8-F1
#
_entry.id   AF-A0A397S3Q8-F1
#
_cell.length_a   1.000
_cell.length_b   1.000
_cell.length_c   1.000
_cell.angle_alpha   90.00
_cell.angle_beta   90.00
_cell.angle_gamma   90.00
#
_symmetry.space_group_name_H-M   'P 1'
#
loop_
_entity.id
_entity.type
_entity.pdbx_description
1 polymer ?
#
loop_
_entity_poly.entity_id
_entity_poly.type
_entity_poly.pdbx_seq_one_letter_code
_entity_poly.pdbx_strand_id
1 'polypeptide(L)' 'MWIFVKCLIENPTFDSQTKENLTLKATSFGSSCNPSDAFFKNLLKCGIVDYIMEDVNL' A
#
# COMPACT_ATOMS: atom_id res chain seq x y z
N MET A 1 -3.87 9.55 -4.02
CA MET A 1 -3.85 8.08 -4.21
C MET A 1 -4.72 7.45 -3.14
N TRP A 2 -5.64 6.55 -3.52
CA TRP A 2 -6.49 5.84 -2.56
C TRP A 2 -6.19 4.34 -2.67
N ILE A 3 -5.84 3.71 -1.55
CA ILE A 3 -5.49 2.29 -1.48
C ILE A 3 -6.42 1.61 -0.48
N PHE A 4 -6.91 0.42 -0.85
CA PHE A 4 -7.65 -0.47 0.01
C PHE A 4 -6.83 -1.75 0.21
N VAL A 5 -6.62 -2.16 1.46
CA VAL A 5 -5.82 -3.34 1.80
C VAL A 5 -6.62 -4.23 2.73
N LYS A 6 -6.78 -5.50 2.35
CA LYS A 6 -7.21 -6.58 3.24
C LYS A 6 -6.05 -7.54 3.40
N CYS A 7 -5.64 -7.80 4.63
CA CYS A 7 -4.49 -8.67 4.93
C CYS A 7 -4.77 -9.52 6.18
N LEU A 8 -3.97 -10.57 6.34
CA LEU A 8 -3.89 -11.40 7.54
C LEU A 8 -2.45 -11.31 8.05
N ILE A 9 -2.29 -10.93 9.32
CA ILE A 9 -1.00 -10.70 9.95
C ILE A 9 -0.86 -11.66 11.12
N GLU A 10 0.25 -12.40 11.17
CA GLU A 10 0.54 -13.27 12.30
C GLU A 10 0.99 -12.43 13.52
N ASN A 11 0.36 -12.66 14.67
CA ASN A 11 0.69 -11.99 15.94
C ASN A 11 0.86 -10.46 15.83
N PRO A 12 -0.17 -9.72 15.37
CA PRO A 12 -0.05 -8.30 15.09
C PRO A 12 0.23 -7.48 16.36
N THR A 13 1.04 -6.43 16.23
CA THR A 13 1.27 -5.43 17.28
C THR A 13 0.66 -4.10 16.86
N PHE A 14 0.08 -3.38 17.83
CA PHE A 14 -0.54 -2.07 17.63
C PHE A 14 0.02 -1.09 18.66
N ASP A 15 -0.01 0.20 18.35
CA ASP A 15 0.45 1.25 19.28
C ASP A 15 -0.51 1.51 20.45
N SER A 16 -1.76 1.05 20.32
CA SER A 16 -2.85 1.35 21.23
C SER A 16 -3.91 0.23 21.26
N GLN A 17 -4.82 0.32 22.23
CA GLN A 17 -5.90 -0.65 22.41
C GLN A 17 -6.97 -0.56 21.30
N THR A 18 -7.13 0.59 20.63
CA THR A 18 -8.09 0.74 19.52
C THR A 18 -7.65 -0.03 18.27
N LYS A 19 -6.36 -0.39 18.20
CA LYS A 19 -5.76 -1.21 17.12
C LYS A 19 -5.93 -0.60 15.72
N GLU A 20 -5.92 0.73 15.65
CA GLU A 20 -6.08 1.47 14.39
C GLU A 20 -4.76 1.59 13.61
N ASN A 21 -3.62 1.48 14.30
CA ASN A 21 -2.30 1.59 13.70
C ASN A 21 -1.43 0.35 14.00
N LEU A 22 -1.18 -0.45 12.96
CA LEU A 22 -0.31 -1.64 13.01
C LEU A 22 1.16 -1.21 13.03
N THR A 23 1.94 -1.70 14.01
CA THR A 23 3.35 -1.32 14.20
C THR A 23 4.34 -2.44 13.89
N LEU A 24 3.85 -3.65 13.62
CA LEU A 24 4.69 -4.82 13.36
C LEU A 24 5.54 -4.58 12.11
N LYS A 25 6.81 -5.01 12.14
CA LYS A 25 7.70 -4.92 10.96
C LYS A 25 7.24 -5.88 9.87
N ALA A 26 7.30 -5.45 8.61
CA ALA A 26 6.85 -6.25 7.47
C ALA A 26 7.54 -7.62 7.35
N THR A 27 8.82 -7.72 7.75
CA THR A 27 9.57 -8.99 7.80
C THR A 27 8.99 -10.02 8.76
N SER A 28 8.11 -9.60 9.67
CA SER A 28 7.48 -10.43 10.70
C SER A 28 5.99 -10.66 10.45
N PHE A 29 5.45 -10.28 9.28
CA PHE A 29 4.02 -10.45 8.97
C PHE A 29 3.56 -11.90 8.81
N GLY A 30 4.51 -12.83 8.60
CA GLY A 30 4.21 -14.24 8.26
C GLY A 30 3.90 -14.47 6.78
N SER A 31 3.85 -13.41 5.97
CA SER A 31 3.68 -13.47 4.51
C SER A 31 4.36 -12.28 3.83
N SER A 32 4.66 -12.42 2.54
CA SER A 32 5.07 -11.31 1.68
C SER A 32 3.95 -10.93 0.71
N CYS A 33 3.87 -9.65 0.36
CA CYS A 33 2.96 -9.16 -0.68
C CYS A 33 3.78 -8.56 -1.82
N ASN A 34 3.87 -9.28 -2.94
CA ASN A 34 4.55 -8.85 -4.15
C ASN A 34 3.51 -8.74 -5.26
N PRO A 35 2.94 -7.54 -5.50
CA PRO A 35 1.99 -7.34 -6.59
C PRO A 35 2.63 -7.73 -7.93
N SER A 36 1.82 -8.24 -8.85
CA SER A 36 2.32 -8.66 -10.16
C SER A 36 2.69 -7.46 -11.05
N ASP A 37 3.52 -7.69 -12.05
CA ASP A 37 3.83 -6.67 -13.07
C ASP A 37 2.57 -6.15 -13.76
N ALA A 38 1.55 -6.99 -13.92
CA ALA A 38 0.26 -6.59 -14.49
C ALA A 38 -0.44 -5.54 -13.61
N PHE A 39 -0.37 -5.67 -12.29
CA PHE A 39 -0.91 -4.67 -11.36
C PHE A 39 -0.22 -3.32 -11.55
N PHE A 40 1.12 -3.31 -11.59
CA PHE A 40 1.89 -2.08 -11.79
C PHE A 40 1.65 -1.44 -13.16
N LYS A 41 1.52 -2.25 -14.22
CA LYS A 41 1.16 -1.75 -15.56
C LYS A 41 -0.19 -1.05 -15.57
N ASN A 42 -1.17 -1.53 -14.80
CA ASN A 42 -2.47 -0.89 -14.68
C ASN A 42 -2.41 0.36 -13.80
N LEU A 43 -1.63 0.34 -12.72
CA LEU A 43 -1.41 1.50 -11.85
C LEU A 43 -0.78 2.66 -12.62
N LEU A 44 0.23 2.41 -13.45
CA LEU A 44 0.85 3.45 -14.27
C LEU A 44 -0.11 4.07 -15.29
N LYS A 45 -1.16 3.35 -15.70
CA LYS A 45 -2.19 3.82 -16.63
C LYS A 45 -3.39 4.48 -15.95
N CYS A 46 -3.42 4.57 -14.62
CA CYS A 46 -4.58 5.12 -13.90
C CYS A 46 -4.68 6.66 -13.93
N GLY A 47 -3.82 7.33 -14.69
CA GLY A 47 -3.83 8.80 -14.88
C GLY A 47 -3.14 9.60 -13.77
N ILE A 48 -2.71 8.97 -12.66
CA ILE A 48 -2.00 9.66 -11.57
C ILE A 48 -0.69 10.29 -12.07
N VAL A 49 0.05 9.60 -12.94
CA VAL A 49 1.33 10.12 -13.48
C VAL A 49 1.08 11.34 -14.35
N ASP A 50 0.06 11.29 -15.21
CA ASP A 50 -0.29 12.40 -16.11
C ASP A 50 -0.72 13.63 -15.30
N TYR A 51 -1.54 13.44 -14.26
CA TYR A 51 -1.96 14.52 -13.35
C TYR A 51 -0.76 15.21 -12.66
N ILE A 52 0.21 14.41 -12.17
CA ILE A 52 1.42 14.97 -11.54
C ILE A 52 2.26 15.74 -12.56
N MET A 53 2.39 15.22 -13.79
CA MET A 53 3.15 15.90 -14.86
C MET A 53 2.47 17.19 -15.31
N GLU A 54 1.14 17.24 -15.37
CA GLU A 54 0.40 18.46 -15.68
C GLU A 54 0.61 19.54 -14.61
N ASP A 55 0.50 19.18 -13.32
CA ASP A 55 0.66 20.09 -12.19
C ASP A 55 2.08 20.70 -12.11
N VAL A 56 3.12 19.93 -12.45
CA VAL A 56 4.52 20.41 -12.42
C VAL A 56 4.88 21.30 -13.61
N ASN A 57 4.17 21.17 -14.73
CA ASN A 57 4.45 21.93 -15.96
C ASN A 57 3.64 23.25 -16.06
N LEU A 58 2.81 23.55 -15.05
CA LEU A 58 2.11 24.81 -14.83
C LEU A 58 2.86 25.69 -13.83
#